data_AF-A0A101XPQ4-F1
#
_entry.id   AF-A0A101XPQ4-F1
#
_cell.length_a   1.000
_cell.length_b   1.000
_cell.length_c   1.000
_cell.angle_alpha   90.00
_cell.angle_beta   90.00
_cell.angle_gamma   90.00
#
_symmetry.space_group_name_H-M   'P 1'
#
loop_
_entity.id
_entity.type
_entity.pdbx_description
1 polymer ?
#
loop_
_entity_poly.entity_id
_entity_poly.type
_entity_poly.pdbx_seq_one_letter_code
_entity_poly.pdbx_strand_id
1 'polypeptide(L)'
;MFGHAATLTQEMNMRAEAGHMKRLRQTLASDKRIVISKVFEAYTTTRVLVMEWIEGTSIRDTAQLQVWRVDRQAVRDALLGAYVKQRLVTGFVHLDPHPGNLAILPDGNLALLDFGMVAEYTSDERAAFRALLQCAFLRDMDGAVRILQSLEFLQSTSNAEELARGLQGISKHFTAADLRNLIQKHGFRLEARYMLLIRCLGMIKTAMTTLTPDETNWTEVLSEHVFPIMLSEANGSQMWFA
;
A
#
# COMPACT_ATOMS: atom_id res chain seq x y z
N MET A 1 7.43 13.48 26.20
CA MET A 1 5.96 13.62 26.10
C MET A 1 5.60 14.78 25.15
N PHE A 2 6.11 14.75 23.91
CA PHE A 2 5.81 15.71 22.85
C PHE A 2 5.70 14.90 21.56
N GLY A 3 4.49 14.67 21.06
CA GLY A 3 4.28 13.79 19.91
C GLY A 3 2.83 13.57 19.49
N HIS A 4 1.85 13.96 20.31
CA HIS A 4 0.42 13.82 19.96
C HIS A 4 -0.20 15.09 19.35
N ALA A 5 0.26 16.29 19.71
CA ALA A 5 -0.41 17.54 19.28
C ALA A 5 -0.16 17.91 17.81
N ALA A 6 1.03 17.63 17.26
CA ALA A 6 1.35 17.95 15.86
C ALA A 6 0.61 17.01 14.88
N THR A 7 0.49 15.73 15.24
CA THR A 7 -0.20 14.70 14.44
C THR A 7 -1.71 14.95 14.40
N LEU A 8 -2.33 15.35 15.52
CA LEU A 8 -3.74 15.73 15.58
C LEU A 8 -4.06 16.96 14.71
N THR A 9 -3.12 17.87 14.53
CA THR A 9 -3.35 19.09 13.72
C THR A 9 -3.33 18.79 12.22
N GLN A 10 -2.55 17.78 11.79
CA GLN A 10 -2.58 17.28 10.41
C GLN A 10 -3.83 16.43 10.12
N GLU A 11 -4.28 15.61 11.07
CA GLU A 11 -5.55 14.86 10.98
C GLU A 11 -6.80 15.76 10.91
N MET A 12 -6.68 17.06 11.20
CA MET A 12 -7.82 18.00 11.22
C MET A 12 -7.82 19.03 10.08
N ASN A 13 -6.98 18.89 9.04
CA ASN A 13 -7.00 19.81 7.89
C ASN A 13 -7.67 19.20 6.66
N MET A 14 -8.96 19.42 6.53
CA MET A 14 -9.78 18.92 5.41
C MET A 14 -9.36 19.46 4.04
N ARG A 15 -8.62 20.58 3.96
CA ARG A 15 -8.02 21.04 2.69
C ARG A 15 -6.82 20.20 2.28
N ALA A 16 -6.03 19.72 3.23
CA ALA A 16 -4.91 18.83 2.95
C ALA A 16 -5.44 17.49 2.41
N GLU A 17 -6.44 16.92 3.10
CA GLU A 17 -7.11 15.69 2.66
C GLU A 17 -7.75 15.84 1.27
N ALA A 18 -8.45 16.95 1.01
CA ALA A 18 -8.95 17.26 -0.33
C ALA A 18 -7.85 17.27 -1.40
N GLY A 19 -6.67 17.78 -1.07
CA GLY A 19 -5.49 17.75 -1.94
C GLY A 19 -5.01 16.32 -2.20
N HIS A 20 -4.94 15.49 -1.17
CA HIS A 20 -4.59 14.07 -1.28
C HIS A 20 -5.58 13.31 -2.18
N MET A 21 -6.88 13.50 -1.97
CA MET A 21 -7.95 12.94 -2.80
C MET A 21 -7.77 13.28 -4.27
N LYS A 22 -7.56 14.57 -4.57
CA LYS A 22 -7.38 15.04 -5.96
C LYS A 22 -6.16 14.39 -6.61
N ARG A 23 -5.03 14.36 -5.90
CA ARG A 23 -3.80 13.74 -6.40
C ARG A 23 -3.99 12.25 -6.66
N LEU A 24 -4.60 11.51 -5.72
CA LEU A 24 -4.86 10.08 -5.89
C LEU A 24 -5.88 9.78 -6.98
N ARG A 25 -6.93 10.60 -7.11
CA ARG A 25 -7.92 10.50 -8.20
C ARG A 25 -7.23 10.64 -9.57
N GLN A 26 -6.27 11.55 -9.70
CA GLN A 26 -5.48 11.69 -10.93
C GLN A 26 -4.54 10.50 -11.15
N THR A 27 -3.78 10.11 -10.11
CA THR A 27 -2.87 8.97 -10.15
C THR A 27 -3.56 7.67 -10.59
N LEU A 28 -4.78 7.44 -10.13
CA LEU A 28 -5.53 6.21 -10.37
C LEU A 28 -6.55 6.32 -11.52
N ALA A 29 -6.63 7.45 -12.22
CA ALA A 29 -7.64 7.71 -13.26
C ALA A 29 -7.65 6.72 -14.43
N SER A 30 -6.54 6.01 -14.66
CA SER A 30 -6.41 4.99 -15.69
C SER A 30 -7.15 3.69 -15.34
N ASP A 31 -7.34 3.38 -14.06
CA ASP A 31 -8.06 2.20 -13.61
C ASP A 31 -9.51 2.58 -13.27
N LYS A 32 -10.44 2.26 -14.17
CA LYS A 32 -11.85 2.60 -14.00
C LYS A 32 -12.55 1.80 -12.89
N ARG A 33 -11.89 0.76 -12.39
CA ARG A 33 -12.38 -0.03 -11.25
C ARG A 33 -12.19 0.69 -9.92
N ILE A 34 -11.38 1.75 -9.87
CA ILE A 34 -11.16 2.57 -8.68
C ILE A 34 -11.92 3.88 -8.78
N VAL A 35 -12.72 4.15 -7.75
CA VAL A 35 -13.51 5.38 -7.61
C VAL A 35 -12.97 6.17 -6.43
N ILE A 36 -12.75 7.46 -6.65
CA ILE A 36 -12.41 8.44 -5.63
C ILE A 36 -13.31 9.63 -5.85
N SER A 37 -14.07 10.06 -4.85
CA SER A 37 -15.04 11.16 -4.98
C SER A 37 -14.42 12.45 -5.53
N LYS A 38 -15.19 13.19 -6.33
CA LYS A 38 -14.80 14.54 -6.72
C LYS A 38 -14.92 15.46 -5.51
N VAL A 39 -13.89 16.24 -5.23
CA VAL A 39 -13.94 17.28 -4.19
C VAL A 39 -14.63 18.54 -4.73
N PHE A 40 -15.54 19.12 -3.96
CA PHE A 40 -16.13 20.43 -4.22
C PHE A 40 -15.40 21.53 -3.45
N GLU A 41 -14.29 22.00 -4.00
CA GLU A 41 -13.36 22.93 -3.32
C GLU A 41 -14.01 24.22 -2.80
N ALA A 42 -14.99 24.76 -3.52
CA ALA A 42 -15.69 25.98 -3.12
C ALA A 42 -16.40 25.84 -1.76
N TYR A 43 -16.73 24.61 -1.35
CA TYR A 43 -17.38 24.30 -0.08
C TYR A 43 -16.45 23.64 0.94
N THR A 44 -15.20 23.33 0.56
CA THR A 44 -14.22 22.71 1.45
C THR A 44 -13.44 23.77 2.23
N THR A 45 -13.45 23.65 3.55
CA THR A 45 -12.68 24.48 4.48
C THR A 45 -11.60 23.65 5.15
N THR A 46 -10.85 24.22 6.09
CA THR A 46 -9.92 23.43 6.90
C THR A 46 -10.62 22.45 7.83
N ARG A 47 -11.92 22.63 8.12
CA ARG A 47 -12.69 21.79 9.07
C ARG A 47 -13.82 20.98 8.44
N VAL A 48 -14.14 21.24 7.18
CA VAL A 48 -15.24 20.58 6.46
C VAL A 48 -14.75 20.19 5.08
N LEU A 49 -14.84 18.90 4.75
CA LEU A 49 -14.61 18.35 3.42
C LEU A 49 -15.96 18.14 2.72
N VAL A 50 -16.14 18.72 1.53
CA VAL A 50 -17.34 18.48 0.72
C VAL A 50 -16.93 17.77 -0.56
N MET A 51 -17.56 16.62 -0.82
CA MET A 51 -17.24 15.74 -1.93
C MET A 51 -18.49 15.08 -2.52
N GLU A 52 -18.31 14.52 -3.71
CA GLU A 52 -19.31 13.69 -4.40
C GLU A 52 -19.75 12.53 -3.51
N TRP A 53 -21.07 12.38 -3.39
CA TRP A 53 -21.67 11.25 -2.72
C TRP A 53 -21.49 9.99 -3.56
N ILE A 54 -21.00 8.92 -2.94
CA ILE A 54 -20.88 7.60 -3.55
C ILE A 54 -21.89 6.68 -2.90
N GLU A 55 -22.76 6.09 -3.72
CA GLU A 55 -23.67 5.05 -3.28
C GLU A 55 -22.99 3.68 -3.42
N GLY A 56 -22.67 3.07 -2.29
CA GLY A 56 -22.00 1.78 -2.23
C GLY A 56 -22.23 1.08 -0.89
N THR A 57 -21.81 -0.17 -0.79
CA THR A 57 -21.84 -0.96 0.44
C THR A 57 -20.44 -1.29 0.94
N SER A 58 -20.30 -1.59 2.22
CA SER A 58 -19.02 -2.01 2.79
C SER A 58 -18.54 -3.32 2.15
N ILE A 59 -17.21 -3.49 2.02
CA ILE A 59 -16.64 -4.77 1.57
C ILE A 59 -16.97 -5.96 2.49
N ARG A 60 -17.49 -5.70 3.69
CA ARG A 60 -17.92 -6.72 4.68
C ARG A 60 -19.37 -7.15 4.50
N ASP A 61 -20.18 -6.44 3.72
CA ASP A 61 -21.60 -6.74 3.52
C ASP A 61 -21.78 -7.82 2.43
N THR A 62 -21.49 -9.06 2.79
CA THR A 62 -21.54 -10.19 1.86
C THR A 62 -22.92 -10.41 1.25
N ALA A 63 -23.99 -10.07 1.98
CA ALA A 63 -25.36 -10.20 1.49
C ALA A 63 -25.61 -9.23 0.32
N GLN A 64 -25.25 -7.95 0.49
CA GLN A 64 -25.43 -6.96 -0.58
C GLN A 64 -24.52 -7.24 -1.78
N LEU A 65 -23.28 -7.67 -1.54
CA LEU A 65 -22.36 -8.05 -2.62
C LEU A 65 -22.88 -9.24 -3.43
N GLN A 66 -23.56 -10.20 -2.79
CA GLN A 66 -24.21 -11.30 -3.48
C GLN A 66 -25.41 -10.83 -4.33
N VAL A 67 -26.23 -9.92 -3.79
CA VAL A 67 -27.36 -9.33 -4.52
C VAL A 67 -26.89 -8.60 -5.77
N TRP A 68 -25.82 -7.81 -5.66
CA TRP A 68 -25.21 -7.11 -6.79
C TRP A 68 -24.37 -8.00 -7.70
N ARG A 69 -24.18 -9.28 -7.34
CA ARG A 69 -23.35 -10.25 -8.08
C ARG A 69 -21.94 -9.74 -8.32
N VAL A 70 -21.36 -9.09 -7.31
CA VAL A 70 -20.02 -8.51 -7.38
C VAL A 70 -18.98 -9.62 -7.54
N ASP A 71 -18.10 -9.45 -8.52
CA ASP A 71 -16.87 -10.23 -8.63
C ASP A 71 -15.86 -9.74 -7.58
N ARG A 72 -15.81 -10.43 -6.44
CA ARG A 72 -14.95 -10.08 -5.31
C ARG A 72 -13.47 -10.24 -5.64
N GLN A 73 -13.12 -11.12 -6.58
CA GLN A 73 -11.75 -11.29 -7.05
C GLN A 73 -11.32 -10.08 -7.88
N ALA A 74 -12.18 -9.61 -8.79
CA ALA A 74 -11.91 -8.39 -9.55
C ALA A 74 -11.74 -7.14 -8.65
N VAL A 75 -12.52 -7.04 -7.57
CA VAL A 75 -12.37 -5.95 -6.56
C VAL A 75 -11.03 -6.04 -5.84
N ARG A 76 -10.63 -7.25 -5.41
CA ARG A 76 -9.33 -7.50 -4.77
C ARG A 76 -8.19 -7.08 -5.69
N ASP A 77 -8.26 -7.46 -6.96
CA ASP A 77 -7.23 -7.18 -7.96
C ASP A 77 -7.14 -5.68 -8.28
N ALA A 78 -8.29 -4.99 -8.30
CA ALA A 78 -8.33 -3.53 -8.39
C ALA A 78 -7.65 -2.87 -7.17
N LEU A 79 -7.98 -3.31 -5.95
CA LEU A 79 -7.35 -2.80 -4.73
C LEU A 79 -5.83 -2.99 -4.78
N LEU A 80 -5.38 -4.22 -5.07
CA LEU A 80 -3.96 -4.53 -5.10
C LEU A 80 -3.24 -3.73 -6.18
N GLY A 81 -3.77 -3.70 -7.41
CA GLY A 81 -3.21 -2.93 -8.51
C GLY A 81 -3.08 -1.44 -8.20
N ALA A 82 -4.11 -0.84 -7.57
CA ALA A 82 -4.08 0.55 -7.15
C ALA A 82 -2.94 0.85 -6.17
N TYR A 83 -2.72 -0.03 -5.19
CA TYR A 83 -1.69 0.13 -4.17
C TYR A 83 -0.28 -0.16 -4.68
N VAL A 84 -0.11 -1.13 -5.57
CA VAL A 84 1.16 -1.39 -6.24
C VAL A 84 1.54 -0.19 -7.11
N LYS A 85 0.59 0.37 -7.87
CA LYS A 85 0.84 1.59 -8.68
C LYS A 85 1.24 2.78 -7.81
N GLN A 86 0.50 3.03 -6.73
CA GLN A 86 0.83 4.10 -5.78
C GLN A 86 2.27 3.96 -5.26
N ARG A 87 2.65 2.76 -4.81
CA ARG A 87 3.94 2.50 -4.17
C ARG A 87 5.12 2.45 -5.13
N LEU A 88 5.01 1.69 -6.21
CA LEU A 88 6.15 1.38 -7.08
C LEU A 88 6.30 2.37 -8.24
N VAL A 89 5.21 3.00 -8.69
CA VAL A 89 5.23 3.91 -9.83
C VAL A 89 5.27 5.36 -9.34
N THR A 90 4.24 5.79 -8.60
CA THR A 90 4.08 7.23 -8.29
C THR A 90 4.80 7.70 -7.03
N GLY A 91 4.93 6.83 -6.03
CA GLY A 91 5.49 7.16 -4.71
C GLY A 91 4.54 7.89 -3.78
N PHE A 92 3.35 8.26 -4.23
CA PHE A 92 2.32 8.86 -3.39
C PHE A 92 1.32 7.78 -2.96
N VAL A 93 1.40 7.41 -1.68
CA VAL A 93 0.75 6.20 -1.14
C VAL A 93 -0.28 6.58 -0.10
N HIS A 94 -1.53 6.18 -0.31
CA HIS A 94 -2.56 6.18 0.73
C HIS A 94 -2.21 5.14 1.79
N LEU A 95 -2.15 5.52 3.06
CA LEU A 95 -1.64 4.64 4.11
C LEU A 95 -2.71 3.90 4.91
N ASP A 96 -4.00 4.19 4.69
CA ASP A 96 -5.10 3.61 5.49
C ASP A 96 -6.22 2.92 4.68
N PRO A 97 -5.94 1.85 3.91
CA PRO A 97 -6.96 1.00 3.28
C PRO A 97 -7.70 0.10 4.27
N HIS A 98 -8.04 0.61 5.45
CA HIS A 98 -8.85 -0.16 6.39
C HIS A 98 -10.19 -0.51 5.71
N PRO A 99 -10.75 -1.74 5.89
CA PRO A 99 -12.03 -2.14 5.30
C PRO A 99 -13.21 -1.17 5.49
N GLY A 100 -13.17 -0.31 6.53
CA GLY A 100 -14.16 0.74 6.75
C GLY A 100 -14.07 1.91 5.76
N ASN A 101 -12.91 2.12 5.15
CA ASN A 101 -12.65 3.18 4.16
C ASN A 101 -12.81 2.65 2.71
N LEU A 102 -13.35 1.45 2.56
CA LEU A 102 -13.55 0.76 1.29
C LEU A 102 -15.04 0.48 1.10
N ALA A 103 -15.60 0.98 0.01
CA ALA A 103 -16.96 0.68 -0.41
C ALA A 103 -16.98 0.11 -1.82
N ILE A 104 -17.89 -0.81 -2.09
CA ILE A 104 -18.13 -1.36 -3.43
C ILE A 104 -19.41 -0.74 -3.97
N LEU A 105 -19.42 -0.34 -5.22
CA LEU A 105 -20.58 0.19 -5.93
C LEU A 105 -21.41 -0.95 -6.55
N PRO A 106 -22.67 -0.71 -6.93
CA PRO A 106 -23.53 -1.72 -7.57
C PRO A 106 -22.95 -2.36 -8.84
N ASP A 107 -22.06 -1.66 -9.54
CA ASP A 107 -21.37 -2.14 -10.74
C ASP A 107 -20.08 -2.94 -10.45
N GLY A 108 -19.73 -3.13 -9.17
CA GLY A 108 -18.53 -3.82 -8.73
C GLY A 108 -17.27 -2.95 -8.66
N ASN A 109 -17.36 -1.64 -8.90
CA ASN A 109 -16.22 -0.74 -8.72
C ASN A 109 -15.92 -0.47 -7.24
N LEU A 110 -14.64 -0.25 -6.92
CA LEU A 110 -14.15 -0.02 -5.57
C LEU A 110 -13.92 1.47 -5.29
N ALA A 111 -14.65 2.02 -4.32
CA ALA A 111 -14.43 3.35 -3.79
C ALA A 111 -13.46 3.37 -2.61
N LEU A 112 -12.52 4.32 -2.65
CA LEU A 112 -11.68 4.70 -1.49
C LEU A 112 -12.28 5.97 -0.86
N LEU A 113 -12.50 5.96 0.46
CA LEU A 113 -13.31 6.98 1.14
C LEU A 113 -12.53 7.96 2.02
N ASP A 114 -11.43 7.51 2.63
CA ASP A 114 -10.59 8.30 3.54
C ASP A 114 -9.24 8.56 2.90
N PHE A 115 -8.72 9.78 3.05
CA PHE A 115 -7.42 10.19 2.50
C PHE A 115 -6.61 11.03 3.51
N GLY A 116 -6.93 10.90 4.79
CA GLY A 116 -6.28 11.65 5.87
C GLY A 116 -4.81 11.27 6.04
N MET A 117 -4.42 10.04 5.67
CA MET A 117 -3.06 9.54 5.81
C MET A 117 -2.42 9.17 4.48
N VAL A 118 -1.41 9.92 4.07
CA VAL A 118 -0.58 9.62 2.89
C VAL A 118 0.90 9.70 3.24
N ALA A 119 1.73 9.03 2.45
CA ALA A 119 3.18 9.23 2.44
C ALA A 119 3.68 9.41 1.01
N GLU A 120 4.78 10.16 0.91
CA GLU A 120 5.50 10.36 -0.34
C GLU A 120 6.88 9.70 -0.24
N TYR A 121 7.28 9.01 -1.30
CA TYR A 121 8.55 8.32 -1.41
C TYR A 121 9.31 8.79 -2.64
N THR A 122 10.62 9.01 -2.48
CA THR A 122 11.51 9.50 -3.54
C THR A 122 11.69 8.47 -4.65
N SER A 123 12.26 8.87 -5.80
CA SER A 123 12.61 7.92 -6.88
C SER A 123 13.50 6.79 -6.38
N ASP A 124 14.45 7.11 -5.51
CA ASP A 124 15.48 6.20 -5.02
C ASP A 124 14.87 5.20 -4.03
N GLU A 125 13.97 5.67 -3.16
CA GLU A 125 13.20 4.80 -2.27
C GLU A 125 12.30 3.85 -3.07
N ARG A 126 11.64 4.34 -4.13
CA ARG A 126 10.84 3.47 -5.01
C ARG A 126 11.70 2.44 -5.73
N ALA A 127 12.87 2.85 -6.22
CA ALA A 127 13.82 1.94 -6.85
C ALA A 127 14.27 0.86 -5.87
N ALA A 128 14.58 1.23 -4.63
CA ALA A 128 14.93 0.30 -3.58
C ALA A 128 13.77 -0.64 -3.21
N PHE A 129 12.51 -0.16 -3.14
CA PHE A 129 11.35 -1.03 -2.94
C PHE A 129 11.18 -2.06 -4.06
N ARG A 130 11.38 -1.65 -5.33
CA ARG A 130 11.36 -2.58 -6.47
C ARG A 130 12.50 -3.60 -6.38
N ALA A 131 13.70 -3.16 -6.03
CA ALA A 131 14.85 -4.05 -5.86
C ALA A 131 14.65 -5.04 -4.70
N LEU A 132 14.06 -4.61 -3.58
CA LEU A 132 13.71 -5.50 -2.46
C LEU A 132 12.68 -6.56 -2.88
N LEU A 133 11.68 -6.18 -3.69
CA LEU A 133 10.73 -7.15 -4.26
C LEU A 133 11.45 -8.13 -5.19
N GLN A 134 12.36 -7.65 -6.05
CA GLN A 134 13.18 -8.50 -6.91
C GLN A 134 14.00 -9.52 -6.11
N CYS A 135 14.69 -9.07 -5.06
CA CYS A 135 15.42 -9.93 -4.15
C CYS A 135 14.52 -10.97 -3.48
N ALA A 136 13.31 -10.60 -3.08
CA ALA A 136 12.34 -11.54 -2.51
C ALA A 136 11.93 -12.62 -3.53
N PHE A 137 11.70 -12.25 -4.79
CA PHE A 137 11.36 -13.20 -5.86
C PHE A 137 12.52 -14.13 -6.22
N LEU A 138 13.74 -13.58 -6.36
CA LEU A 138 14.96 -14.34 -6.67
C LEU A 138 15.53 -15.08 -5.46
N ARG A 139 14.94 -14.88 -4.27
CA ARG A 139 15.45 -15.36 -2.98
C ARG A 139 16.88 -14.90 -2.66
N ASP A 140 17.27 -13.73 -3.15
CA ASP A 140 18.56 -13.09 -2.89
C ASP A 140 18.54 -12.28 -1.59
N MET A 141 18.73 -12.95 -0.45
CA MET A 141 18.69 -12.29 0.86
C MET A 141 19.90 -11.38 1.09
N ASP A 142 21.06 -11.71 0.53
CA ASP A 142 22.24 -10.86 0.62
C ASP A 142 22.04 -9.56 -0.15
N GLY A 143 21.41 -9.63 -1.33
CA GLY A 143 20.96 -8.46 -2.09
C GLY A 143 19.97 -7.61 -1.32
N ALA A 144 18.98 -8.23 -0.67
CA ALA A 144 18.02 -7.51 0.17
C ALA A 144 18.72 -6.76 1.31
N VAL A 145 19.69 -7.38 1.98
CA VAL A 145 20.48 -6.74 3.04
C VAL A 145 21.29 -5.55 2.49
N ARG A 146 21.95 -5.68 1.34
CA ARG A 146 22.69 -4.57 0.70
C ARG A 146 21.79 -3.38 0.40
N ILE A 147 20.57 -3.62 -0.08
CA ILE A 147 19.60 -2.55 -0.34
C ILE A 147 19.13 -1.88 0.96
N LEU A 148 18.85 -2.65 2.00
CA LEU A 148 18.47 -2.10 3.31
C LEU A 148 19.61 -1.26 3.92
N GLN A 149 20.87 -1.63 3.68
CA GLN A 149 22.03 -0.82 4.07
C GLN A 149 22.12 0.48 3.27
N SER A 150 21.91 0.45 1.95
CA SER A 150 21.96 1.65 1.11
C SER A 150 20.84 2.65 1.41
N LEU A 151 19.72 2.18 1.99
CA LEU A 151 18.64 3.01 2.50
C LEU A 151 18.90 3.57 3.90
N GLU A 152 20.05 3.25 4.51
CA GLU A 152 20.40 3.61 5.88
C GLU A 152 19.40 3.12 6.94
N PHE A 153 18.66 2.05 6.62
CA PHE A 153 17.65 1.47 7.53
C PHE A 153 18.25 0.61 8.63
N LEU A 154 19.53 0.29 8.56
CA LEU A 154 20.23 -0.56 9.53
C LEU A 154 21.13 0.29 10.41
N GLN A 155 21.15 -0.02 11.71
CA GLN A 155 22.14 0.55 12.63
C GLN A 155 23.53 0.02 12.30
N SER A 156 24.56 0.79 12.67
CA SER A 156 25.96 0.37 12.49
C SER A 156 26.32 -0.93 13.23
N THR A 157 25.49 -1.33 14.22
CA THR A 157 25.62 -2.57 15.00
C THR A 157 24.83 -3.75 14.44
N SER A 158 24.09 -3.57 13.34
CA SER A 158 23.30 -4.64 12.73
C SER A 158 24.19 -5.73 12.12
N ASN A 159 23.88 -7.00 12.43
CA ASN A 159 24.58 -8.15 11.85
C ASN A 159 23.91 -8.55 10.51
N ALA A 160 24.60 -8.29 9.40
CA ALA A 160 24.13 -8.57 8.05
C ALA A 160 23.82 -10.06 7.81
N GLU A 161 24.67 -10.97 8.30
CA GLU A 161 24.46 -12.42 8.14
C GLU A 161 23.24 -12.90 8.94
N GLU A 162 23.06 -12.37 10.15
CA GLU A 162 21.92 -12.73 10.98
C GLU A 162 20.60 -12.22 10.37
N LEU A 163 20.63 -11.02 9.79
CA LEU A 163 19.49 -10.45 9.07
C LEU A 163 19.16 -11.28 7.81
N ALA A 164 20.16 -11.67 7.02
CA ALA A 164 19.95 -12.53 5.86
C ALA A 164 19.32 -13.88 6.26
N ARG A 165 19.81 -14.52 7.34
CA ARG A 165 19.17 -15.72 7.91
C ARG A 165 17.74 -15.47 8.39
N GLY A 166 17.49 -14.32 9.03
CA GLY A 166 16.16 -13.89 9.45
C GLY A 166 15.20 -13.76 8.27
N LEU A 167 15.66 -13.15 7.18
CA LEU A 167 14.90 -13.01 5.93
C LEU A 167 14.64 -14.37 5.26
N GLN A 168 15.60 -15.31 5.29
CA GLN A 168 15.38 -16.69 4.80
C GLN A 168 14.29 -17.42 5.60
N GLY A 169 14.18 -17.14 6.90
CA GLY A 169 13.16 -17.72 7.79
C GLY A 169 11.75 -17.20 7.56
N ILE A 170 11.59 -16.12 6.77
CA ILE A 170 10.28 -15.58 6.42
C ILE A 170 9.60 -16.54 5.43
N SER A 171 8.58 -17.24 5.91
CA SER A 171 7.82 -18.22 5.12
C SER A 171 7.04 -17.58 3.96
N LYS A 172 6.49 -18.44 3.07
CA LYS A 172 5.56 -18.06 1.98
C LYS A 172 4.35 -17.21 2.45
N HIS A 173 4.05 -17.19 3.75
CA HIS A 173 2.89 -16.49 4.33
C HIS A 173 3.27 -15.17 5.00
N PHE A 174 4.33 -14.49 4.54
CA PHE A 174 4.83 -13.22 5.07
C PHE A 174 3.72 -12.33 5.66
N THR A 175 3.83 -12.05 6.96
CA THR A 175 2.89 -11.20 7.69
C THR A 175 3.55 -9.89 8.09
N ALA A 176 2.73 -8.87 8.34
CA ALA A 176 3.19 -7.64 8.97
C ALA A 176 3.79 -7.90 10.37
N ALA A 177 3.42 -8.99 11.04
CA ALA A 177 4.01 -9.38 12.32
C ALA A 177 5.45 -9.89 12.15
N ASP A 178 5.70 -10.72 11.13
CA ASP A 178 7.05 -11.21 10.82
C ASP A 178 8.00 -10.06 10.53
N LEU A 179 7.54 -9.08 9.73
CA LEU A 179 8.34 -7.90 9.41
C LEU A 179 8.62 -7.05 10.66
N ARG A 180 7.62 -6.86 11.54
CA ARG A 180 7.84 -6.15 12.82
C ARG A 180 8.86 -6.87 13.70
N ASN A 181 8.77 -8.19 13.80
CA ASN A 181 9.72 -8.98 14.59
C ASN A 181 11.14 -8.87 14.03
N LEU A 182 11.29 -8.91 12.69
CA LEU A 182 12.58 -8.72 12.03
C LEU A 182 13.16 -7.33 12.35
N ILE A 183 12.34 -6.28 12.26
CA ILE A 183 12.72 -4.89 12.55
C ILE A 183 13.21 -4.74 13.99
N GLN A 184 12.45 -5.31 14.94
CA GLN A 184 12.78 -5.26 16.36
C GLN A 184 14.06 -6.03 16.70
N LYS A 185 14.28 -7.17 16.05
CA LYS A 185 15.39 -8.07 16.38
C LYS A 185 16.73 -7.65 15.74
N HIS A 186 16.71 -7.05 14.55
CA HIS A 186 17.93 -6.87 13.74
C HIS A 186 18.42 -5.42 13.64
N GLY A 187 18.05 -4.56 14.60
CA GLY A 187 18.64 -3.23 14.75
C GLY A 187 18.24 -2.25 13.63
N PHE A 188 16.98 -2.29 13.19
CA PHE A 188 16.50 -1.34 12.20
C PHE A 188 16.32 0.08 12.79
N ARG A 189 16.66 1.10 12.01
CA ARG A 189 16.38 2.51 12.26
C ARG A 189 15.45 3.02 11.15
N LEU A 190 14.15 2.89 11.37
CA LEU A 190 13.13 3.31 10.41
C LEU A 190 12.45 4.59 10.88
N GLU A 191 12.26 5.53 9.96
CA GLU A 191 11.35 6.66 10.16
C GLU A 191 9.90 6.20 10.29
N ALA A 192 9.06 6.99 10.96
CA ALA A 192 7.66 6.66 11.20
C ALA A 192 6.87 6.34 9.93
N ARG A 193 7.15 7.02 8.81
CA ARG A 193 6.47 6.79 7.52
C ARG A 193 6.68 5.38 6.95
N TYR A 194 7.80 4.71 7.25
CA TYR A 194 8.02 3.32 6.84
C TYR A 194 7.26 2.34 7.72
N MET A 195 7.13 2.64 9.01
CA MET A 195 6.29 1.85 9.91
C MET A 195 4.81 1.91 9.51
N LEU A 196 4.34 3.07 9.06
CA LEU A 196 2.99 3.22 8.50
C LEU A 196 2.80 2.42 7.22
N LEU A 197 3.84 2.31 6.36
CA LEU A 197 3.80 1.47 5.17
C LEU A 197 3.60 -0.01 5.51
N ILE A 198 4.26 -0.49 6.57
CA ILE A 198 4.13 -1.87 7.07
C ILE A 198 2.73 -2.11 7.62
N ARG A 199 2.17 -1.13 8.33
CA ARG A 199 0.77 -1.19 8.79
C ARG A 199 -0.19 -1.24 7.60
N CYS A 200 0.02 -0.39 6.59
CA CYS A 200 -0.75 -0.36 5.36
C CYS A 200 -0.76 -1.74 4.66
N LEU A 201 0.39 -2.40 4.53
CA LEU A 201 0.48 -3.78 3.99
C LEU A 201 -0.42 -4.77 4.74
N GLY A 202 -0.43 -4.70 6.08
CA GLY A 202 -1.33 -5.53 6.89
C GLY A 202 -2.80 -5.26 6.61
N MET A 203 -3.20 -3.99 6.47
CA MET A 203 -4.58 -3.59 6.19
C MET A 203 -5.04 -4.00 4.80
N ILE A 204 -4.17 -3.88 3.79
CA ILE A 204 -4.45 -4.41 2.43
C ILE A 204 -4.67 -5.92 2.51
N LYS A 205 -3.79 -6.67 3.19
CA LYS A 205 -3.96 -8.12 3.36
C LYS A 205 -5.31 -8.44 4.01
N THR A 206 -5.69 -7.75 5.08
CA THR A 206 -7.00 -7.92 5.73
C THR A 206 -8.16 -7.62 4.79
N ALA A 207 -8.09 -6.53 4.02
CA ALA A 207 -9.12 -6.19 3.03
C ALA A 207 -9.22 -7.27 1.94
N MET A 208 -8.09 -7.74 1.42
CA MET A 208 -8.07 -8.83 0.44
C MET A 208 -8.63 -10.13 1.01
N THR A 209 -8.27 -10.54 2.23
CA THR A 209 -8.86 -11.72 2.89
C THR A 209 -10.35 -11.54 3.16
N THR A 210 -10.80 -10.32 3.44
CA THR A 210 -12.24 -10.03 3.57
C THR A 210 -12.96 -10.22 2.23
N LEU A 211 -12.35 -9.85 1.12
CA LEU A 211 -12.93 -10.00 -0.22
C LEU A 211 -12.88 -11.46 -0.71
N THR A 212 -11.76 -12.15 -0.50
CA THR A 212 -11.54 -13.53 -0.96
C THR A 212 -11.02 -14.38 0.20
N PRO A 213 -11.90 -14.88 1.10
CA PRO A 213 -11.48 -15.59 2.30
C PRO A 213 -10.87 -16.98 2.03
N ASP A 214 -11.27 -17.61 0.92
CA ASP A 214 -10.76 -18.91 0.51
C ASP A 214 -9.37 -18.84 -0.19
N GLU A 215 -8.93 -17.61 -0.52
CA GLU A 215 -7.62 -17.38 -1.13
C GLU A 215 -6.51 -17.48 -0.06
N THR A 216 -5.55 -18.37 -0.32
CA THR A 216 -4.46 -18.65 0.62
C THR A 216 -3.09 -18.35 0.02
N ASN A 217 -2.96 -18.31 -1.31
CA ASN A 217 -1.66 -18.12 -1.98
C ASN A 217 -1.40 -16.64 -2.30
N TRP A 218 -1.21 -15.84 -1.27
CA TRP A 218 -0.93 -14.41 -1.42
C TRP A 218 0.36 -14.10 -2.20
N THR A 219 1.31 -15.04 -2.25
CA THR A 219 2.55 -14.85 -3.04
C THR A 219 2.23 -14.81 -4.54
N GLU A 220 1.38 -15.71 -5.02
CA GLU A 220 0.96 -15.78 -6.41
C GLU A 220 0.16 -14.54 -6.81
N VAL A 221 -0.85 -14.18 -6.01
CA VAL A 221 -1.67 -12.97 -6.22
C VAL A 221 -0.80 -11.71 -6.29
N LEU A 222 0.17 -11.56 -5.37
CA LEU A 222 1.11 -10.43 -5.41
C LEU A 222 1.97 -10.45 -6.67
N SER A 223 2.46 -11.62 -7.08
CA SER A 223 3.32 -11.76 -8.26
C SER A 223 2.62 -11.35 -9.56
N GLU A 224 1.35 -11.73 -9.73
CA GLU A 224 0.53 -11.37 -10.90
C GLU A 224 0.38 -9.85 -11.07
N HIS A 225 0.39 -9.10 -9.97
CA HIS A 225 0.20 -7.64 -9.99
C HIS A 225 1.52 -6.88 -10.00
N VAL A 226 2.55 -7.40 -9.33
CA VAL A 226 3.85 -6.74 -9.22
C VAL A 226 4.69 -6.95 -10.47
N PHE A 227 4.71 -8.17 -11.04
CA PHE A 227 5.58 -8.48 -12.19
C PHE A 227 5.29 -7.65 -13.44
N PRO A 228 4.04 -7.45 -13.89
CA PRO A 228 3.79 -6.63 -15.07
C PRO A 228 4.30 -5.19 -14.92
N ILE A 229 4.19 -4.64 -13.71
CA ILE A 229 4.68 -3.29 -13.40
C ILE A 229 6.20 -3.27 -13.43
N MET A 230 6.87 -4.24 -12.78
CA MET A 230 8.33 -4.36 -12.83
C MET A 230 8.86 -4.51 -14.27
N LEU A 231 8.17 -5.29 -15.12
CA LEU A 231 8.53 -5.47 -16.53
C LEU A 231 8.30 -4.21 -17.37
N SER A 232 7.20 -3.49 -17.14
CA SER A 232 6.89 -2.26 -17.88
C SER A 232 7.91 -1.14 -17.62
N GLU A 233 8.37 -1.02 -16.38
CA GLU A 233 9.41 -0.06 -15.98
C GLU A 233 10.81 -0.51 -16.47
N ALA A 234 11.05 -1.83 -16.54
CA ALA A 234 12.27 -2.42 -17.09
C ALA A 234 12.45 -2.20 -18.59
N ASN A 235 11.36 -2.02 -19.33
CA ASN A 235 11.44 -1.67 -20.75
C ASN A 235 11.73 -0.17 -20.98
N GLY A 236 11.65 0.68 -19.95
CA GLY A 236 11.97 2.11 -20.01
C GLY A 236 13.37 2.47 -19.48
N SER A 237 14.04 1.55 -18.79
CA SER A 237 15.38 1.74 -18.20
C SER A 237 16.11 0.40 -18.19
N GLN A 238 17.34 0.36 -18.74
CA GLN A 238 18.17 -0.82 -19.04
C GLN A 238 17.82 -2.12 -18.29
N MET A 239 17.68 -3.21 -19.06
CA MET A 239 17.25 -4.53 -18.60
C MET A 239 17.84 -4.97 -17.25
N TRP A 240 16.93 -5.29 -16.32
CA TRP A 240 17.19 -5.63 -14.91
C TRP A 240 17.47 -7.12 -14.67
N PHE A 241 17.69 -7.90 -15.73
CA PHE A 241 17.83 -9.36 -15.69
C PHE A 241 19.19 -9.88 -16.22
N ALA A 242 20.19 -9.02 -16.35
CA ALA A 242 21.55 -9.42 -16.71
C ALA A 242 22.45 -9.49 -15.47
#